data_AF-A0A924TAN4-F1
#
_entry.id   AF-A0A924TAN4-F1
#
_cell.length_a   1.000
_cell.length_b   1.000
_cell.length_c   1.000
_cell.angle_alpha   90.00
_cell.angle_beta   90.00
_cell.angle_gamma   90.00
#
_symmetry.space_group_name_H-M   'P 1'
#
loop_
_entity.id
_entity.type
_entity.pdbx_description
1 polymer ?
#
loop_
_entity_poly.entity_id
_entity_poly.type
_entity_poly.pdbx_seq_one_letter_code
_entity_poly.pdbx_strand_id
1 'polypeptide(L)'
;MFLLCSSAASARVLVCTSILTFAGCAQLPSAPAVNSGVPTAAAVAQTEVFAPVNNPQDPTWRAVTIRFKTPTEYSLSAQHGTACIRAKAEGAWSFLVADVPAAFVTATQLAWRWVVPALIADADNEVAGKDDAPARVVVVFKGDRTKLDASERATMSMAKALGGVEMPYAAIQYIWAGKAAVERVIPNANTSRIKKLVVSSGSAGLNEWQSFDRNVRADFRLAFPGEEPGEIESVGLMTDTDSLGGTAEACYADVRMR
;
A
#
# COMPACT_ATOMS: atom_id res chain seq x y z
N MET A 1 1.17 -33.08 -75.48
CA MET A 1 0.40 -34.33 -75.54
C MET A 1 1.19 -35.40 -74.83
N PHE A 2 0.49 -36.11 -73.93
CA PHE A 2 0.85 -37.26 -73.11
C PHE A 2 1.85 -38.25 -73.78
N LEU A 3 2.92 -38.69 -73.06
CA LEU A 3 2.98 -39.93 -72.24
C LEU A 3 2.74 -41.16 -73.14
N LEU A 4 3.58 -42.19 -73.27
CA LEU A 4 4.37 -42.99 -72.34
C LEU A 4 5.30 -43.89 -73.20
N CYS A 5 6.33 -44.52 -72.63
CA CYS A 5 6.35 -45.99 -72.46
C CYS A 5 7.59 -46.48 -71.72
N SER A 6 7.45 -47.71 -71.24
CA SER A 6 8.13 -48.37 -70.13
C SER A 6 9.08 -49.49 -70.60
N SER A 7 9.79 -50.10 -69.64
CA SER A 7 10.38 -51.46 -69.64
C SER A 7 11.67 -51.66 -70.47
N ALA A 8 12.86 -51.73 -69.86
CA ALA A 8 13.50 -52.85 -69.13
C ALA A 8 14.23 -53.87 -70.04
N ALA A 9 15.55 -54.00 -69.83
CA ALA A 9 16.33 -55.25 -69.70
C ALA A 9 17.83 -54.99 -69.96
N SER A 10 18.65 -55.52 -69.06
CA SER A 10 20.09 -55.33 -68.98
C SER A 10 20.88 -56.20 -69.95
N ALA A 11 22.03 -55.69 -70.41
CA ALA A 11 23.18 -56.51 -70.77
C ALA A 11 24.45 -55.83 -70.23
N ARG A 12 25.18 -56.57 -69.40
CA ARG A 12 26.43 -56.19 -68.74
C ARG A 12 27.57 -56.15 -69.76
N VAL A 13 28.46 -55.17 -69.67
CA VAL A 13 29.89 -55.39 -69.98
C VAL A 13 30.75 -54.64 -68.97
N LEU A 14 31.71 -55.42 -68.49
CA LEU A 14 32.80 -55.18 -67.55
C LEU A 14 33.75 -54.08 -68.05
N VAL A 15 34.50 -53.41 -67.16
CA VAL A 15 35.98 -53.33 -67.18
C VAL A 15 36.52 -52.23 -66.25
N CYS A 16 37.44 -52.68 -65.39
CA CYS A 16 38.57 -52.04 -64.72
C CYS A 16 38.41 -50.72 -63.94
N THR A 17 38.24 -50.92 -62.64
CA THR A 17 38.90 -50.27 -61.50
C THR A 17 40.20 -49.51 -61.80
N SER A 18 40.23 -48.21 -61.50
CA SER A 18 40.97 -47.62 -60.36
C SER A 18 40.91 -46.08 -60.43
N ILE A 19 40.20 -45.45 -59.48
CA ILE A 19 40.15 -44.00 -59.31
C ILE A 19 40.53 -43.69 -57.86
N LEU A 20 41.65 -42.99 -57.68
CA LEU A 20 41.98 -42.25 -56.46
C LEU A 20 41.15 -40.97 -56.48
N THR A 21 40.12 -40.89 -55.63
CA THR A 21 39.26 -39.72 -55.49
C THR A 21 39.79 -38.76 -54.41
N PHE A 22 39.81 -37.48 -54.78
CA PHE A 22 39.98 -36.35 -53.89
C PHE A 22 38.90 -36.35 -52.78
N ALA A 23 39.34 -36.26 -51.52
CA ALA A 23 38.47 -35.94 -50.40
C ALA A 23 38.19 -34.42 -50.41
N GLY A 24 37.15 -34.01 -51.13
CA GLY A 24 36.54 -32.69 -50.99
C GLY A 24 35.49 -32.73 -49.88
N CYS A 25 35.73 -31.99 -48.79
CA CYS A 25 34.72 -31.77 -47.75
C CYS A 25 33.59 -30.88 -48.29
N ALA A 26 32.47 -31.48 -48.67
CA ALA A 26 31.23 -30.75 -48.91
C ALA A 26 30.62 -30.35 -47.56
N GLN A 27 30.66 -29.06 -47.24
CA GLN A 27 29.90 -28.48 -46.13
C GLN A 27 28.41 -28.51 -46.48
N LEU A 28 27.63 -29.18 -45.63
CA LEU A 28 26.16 -29.12 -45.70
C LEU A 28 25.70 -27.71 -45.32
N PRO A 29 24.75 -27.11 -46.06
CA PRO A 29 24.16 -25.84 -45.66
C PRO A 29 23.40 -26.01 -44.34
N SER A 30 23.80 -25.23 -43.34
CA SER A 30 23.10 -25.09 -42.06
C SER A 30 21.68 -24.59 -42.31
N ALA A 31 20.69 -25.29 -41.76
CA ALA A 31 19.30 -24.86 -41.76
C ALA A 31 19.18 -23.42 -41.22
N PRO A 32 18.26 -22.59 -41.73
CA PRO A 32 18.03 -21.27 -41.18
C PRO A 32 17.67 -21.40 -39.70
N ALA A 33 18.41 -20.69 -38.85
CA ALA A 33 18.08 -20.59 -37.44
C ALA A 33 16.65 -20.05 -37.35
N VAL A 34 15.71 -20.90 -36.92
CA VAL A 34 14.42 -20.45 -36.44
C VAL A 34 14.74 -19.56 -35.27
N ASN A 35 14.63 -18.24 -35.48
CA ASN A 35 14.63 -17.27 -34.41
C ASN A 35 13.45 -17.64 -33.52
N SER A 36 13.70 -18.50 -32.55
CA SER A 36 12.84 -18.67 -31.38
C SER A 36 13.08 -17.40 -30.58
N GLY A 37 12.53 -16.30 -31.10
CA GLY A 37 12.19 -15.14 -30.31
C GLY A 37 11.17 -15.63 -29.30
N VAL A 38 11.67 -16.28 -28.24
CA VAL A 38 11.03 -16.21 -26.95
C VAL A 38 10.76 -14.72 -26.79
N PRO A 39 9.51 -14.28 -26.64
CA PRO A 39 9.28 -12.91 -26.24
C PRO A 39 10.02 -12.81 -24.90
N THR A 40 11.18 -12.16 -24.88
CA THR A 40 11.76 -11.64 -23.65
C THR A 40 10.61 -10.87 -23.05
N ALA A 41 10.06 -11.43 -21.97
CA ALA A 41 9.03 -10.81 -21.17
C ALA A 41 9.49 -9.36 -21.01
N ALA A 42 8.81 -8.46 -21.70
CA ALA A 42 9.03 -7.05 -21.58
C ALA A 42 9.03 -6.78 -20.08
N ALA A 43 10.16 -6.29 -19.59
CA ALA A 43 10.38 -6.07 -18.18
C ALA A 43 9.18 -5.32 -17.62
N VAL A 44 8.32 -6.05 -16.91
CA VAL A 44 7.37 -5.43 -16.00
C VAL A 44 8.27 -4.88 -14.92
N ALA A 45 8.59 -3.59 -15.01
CA ALA A 45 9.18 -2.88 -13.90
C ALA A 45 8.19 -3.04 -12.76
N GLN A 46 8.44 -4.00 -11.87
CA GLN A 46 7.78 -4.05 -10.58
C GLN A 46 8.20 -2.75 -9.92
N THR A 47 7.28 -1.79 -9.81
CA THR A 47 7.54 -0.59 -9.04
C THR A 47 7.93 -1.07 -7.64
N GLU A 48 9.12 -0.67 -7.18
CA GLU A 48 9.62 -1.06 -5.85
C GLU A 48 8.88 -0.32 -4.72
N VAL A 49 7.94 0.57 -5.08
CA VAL A 49 7.22 1.45 -4.16
C VAL A 49 5.75 1.51 -4.54
N PHE A 50 4.87 1.34 -3.56
CA PHE A 50 3.47 1.71 -3.66
C PHE A 50 3.30 3.15 -3.18
N ALA A 51 2.80 4.03 -4.04
CA ALA A 51 2.65 5.45 -3.76
C ALA A 51 1.30 5.95 -4.30
N PRO A 52 0.22 5.95 -3.49
CA PRO A 52 -1.04 6.55 -3.92
C PRO A 52 -0.85 8.04 -4.23
N VAL A 53 -1.54 8.54 -5.26
CA VAL A 53 -1.35 9.90 -5.79
C VAL A 53 -1.83 10.92 -4.75
N ASN A 54 -1.18 12.09 -4.66
CA ASN A 54 -1.60 13.20 -3.78
C ASN A 54 -2.87 13.92 -4.32
N ASN A 55 -3.92 13.16 -4.63
CA ASN A 55 -5.20 13.64 -5.14
C ASN A 55 -6.32 12.76 -4.57
N PRO A 56 -7.23 13.29 -3.74
CA PRO A 56 -8.26 12.47 -3.10
C PRO A 56 -9.34 11.95 -4.06
N GLN A 57 -9.37 12.46 -5.30
CA GLN A 57 -10.23 11.94 -6.37
C GLN A 57 -9.57 10.82 -7.19
N ASP A 58 -8.29 10.51 -6.94
CA ASP A 58 -7.63 9.40 -7.61
C ASP A 58 -8.25 8.06 -7.17
N PRO A 59 -8.49 7.09 -8.08
CA PRO A 59 -9.13 5.81 -7.76
C PRO A 59 -8.39 4.95 -6.73
N THR A 60 -7.12 5.24 -6.45
CA THR A 60 -6.38 4.59 -5.34
C THR A 60 -6.95 4.95 -3.97
N TRP A 61 -7.68 6.06 -3.86
CA TRP A 61 -8.31 6.51 -2.62
C TRP A 61 -9.82 6.22 -2.60
N ARG A 62 -10.29 5.83 -1.43
CA ARG A 62 -11.71 5.61 -1.14
C ARG A 62 -12.08 6.27 0.18
N ALA A 63 -13.12 7.10 0.15
CA ALA A 63 -13.70 7.66 1.37
C ALA A 63 -14.42 6.57 2.16
N VAL A 64 -14.17 6.50 3.46
CA VAL A 64 -14.86 5.63 4.42
C VAL A 64 -15.54 6.51 5.46
N THR A 65 -16.87 6.52 5.44
CA THR A 65 -17.70 7.30 6.36
C THR A 65 -18.23 6.44 7.49
N ILE A 66 -18.35 7.03 8.68
CA ILE A 66 -18.93 6.38 9.85
C ILE A 66 -20.40 6.79 9.94
N ARG A 67 -21.29 5.82 10.14
CA ARG A 67 -22.74 6.08 10.27
C ARG A 67 -22.99 7.12 11.36
N PHE A 68 -23.85 8.10 11.07
CA PHE A 68 -24.22 9.21 11.96
C PHE A 68 -23.10 10.21 12.31
N LYS A 69 -21.93 10.13 11.65
CA LYS A 69 -20.84 11.10 11.81
C LYS A 69 -20.75 12.02 10.59
N THR A 70 -20.40 13.28 10.85
CA THR A 70 -20.03 14.22 9.79
C THR A 70 -18.70 13.77 9.17
N PRO A 71 -18.60 13.60 7.84
CA PRO A 71 -17.35 13.21 7.23
C PRO A 71 -16.37 14.38 7.12
N THR A 72 -15.07 14.10 7.28
CA THR A 72 -13.98 15.01 6.94
C THR A 72 -13.99 15.32 5.44
N GLU A 73 -13.81 16.60 5.08
CA GLU A 73 -13.72 17.04 3.69
C GLU A 73 -12.28 16.84 3.16
N TYR A 74 -12.14 16.05 2.09
CA TYR A 74 -10.85 15.83 1.42
C TYR A 74 -10.83 16.50 0.05
N SER A 75 -9.84 17.36 -0.20
CA SER A 75 -9.70 18.12 -1.47
C SER A 75 -8.25 18.14 -1.96
N LEU A 76 -8.06 18.28 -3.27
CA LEU A 76 -6.75 18.56 -3.84
C LEU A 76 -6.31 19.97 -3.45
N SER A 77 -5.07 20.10 -2.99
CA SER A 77 -4.47 21.39 -2.65
C SER A 77 -2.97 21.38 -2.95
N ALA A 78 -2.30 22.49 -2.64
CA ALA A 78 -0.85 22.57 -2.66
C ALA A 78 -0.35 23.44 -1.50
N GLN A 79 0.70 22.97 -0.82
CA GLN A 79 1.39 23.72 0.23
C GLN A 79 2.84 23.92 -0.16
N HIS A 80 3.26 25.19 -0.25
CA HIS A 80 4.62 25.57 -0.69
C HIS A 80 5.06 24.89 -2.00
N GLY A 81 4.16 24.83 -2.99
CA GLY A 81 4.43 24.22 -4.30
C GLY A 81 4.40 22.68 -4.33
N THR A 82 4.14 22.01 -3.21
CA THR A 82 3.92 20.55 -3.16
C THR A 82 2.43 20.25 -3.24
N ALA A 83 2.00 19.45 -4.22
CA ALA A 83 0.63 18.92 -4.28
C ALA A 83 0.34 18.02 -3.08
N CYS A 84 -0.83 18.19 -2.47
CA CYS A 84 -1.23 17.50 -1.24
C CYS A 84 -2.73 17.26 -1.17
N ILE A 85 -3.12 16.27 -0.38
CA ILE A 85 -4.51 16.04 0.01
C ILE A 85 -4.80 16.87 1.25
N ARG A 86 -5.62 17.92 1.10
CA ARG A 86 -6.09 18.71 2.23
C ARG A 86 -7.28 18.00 2.88
N ALA A 87 -7.19 17.77 4.18
CA ALA A 87 -8.28 17.28 5.02
C ALA A 87 -8.76 18.40 5.94
N LYS A 88 -10.05 18.71 5.90
CA LYS A 88 -10.68 19.70 6.77
C LYS A 88 -11.78 19.03 7.58
N ALA A 89 -11.65 19.05 8.89
CA ALA A 89 -12.62 18.50 9.84
C ALA A 89 -13.33 19.62 10.60
N GLU A 90 -14.64 19.46 10.77
CA GLU A 90 -15.51 20.32 11.59
C GLU A 90 -16.54 19.45 12.30
N GLY A 91 -16.29 19.14 13.57
CA GLY A 91 -17.05 18.11 14.29
C GLY A 91 -17.06 16.75 13.57
N ALA A 92 -16.00 16.46 12.81
CA ALA A 92 -16.01 15.43 11.77
C ALA A 92 -15.12 14.23 12.11
N TRP A 93 -15.51 13.07 11.58
CA TRP A 93 -14.74 11.83 11.60
C TRP A 93 -15.05 10.96 10.37
N SER A 94 -14.03 10.80 9.51
CA SER A 94 -14.01 9.83 8.42
C SER A 94 -12.56 9.52 8.03
N PHE A 95 -12.39 8.56 7.14
CA PHE A 95 -11.07 8.18 6.61
C PHE A 95 -11.04 8.38 5.10
N LEU A 96 -9.85 8.68 4.57
CA LEU A 96 -9.53 8.48 3.17
C LEU A 96 -8.50 7.35 3.07
N VAL A 97 -8.86 6.24 2.43
CA VAL A 97 -8.13 4.96 2.52
C VAL A 97 -7.61 4.54 1.15
N ALA A 98 -6.37 4.10 1.10
CA ALA A 98 -5.78 3.41 -0.04
C ALA A 98 -5.50 1.94 0.33
N ASP A 99 -6.10 1.02 -0.42
CA ASP A 99 -5.89 -0.41 -0.24
C ASP A 99 -4.49 -0.78 -0.75
N VAL A 100 -3.73 -1.53 0.06
CA VAL A 100 -2.35 -1.89 -0.26
C VAL A 100 -2.35 -3.04 -1.27
N PRO A 101 -1.69 -2.90 -2.45
CA PRO A 101 -1.65 -3.97 -3.43
C PRO A 101 -0.92 -5.21 -2.91
N ALA A 102 -1.26 -6.38 -3.43
CA ALA A 102 -0.71 -7.68 -3.01
C ALA A 102 0.83 -7.72 -2.98
N ALA A 103 1.51 -6.99 -3.87
CA ALA A 103 2.98 -6.92 -3.90
C ALA A 103 3.61 -6.22 -2.68
N PHE A 104 2.84 -5.43 -1.93
CA PHE A 104 3.32 -4.59 -0.83
C PHE A 104 2.71 -4.93 0.53
N VAL A 105 1.92 -6.01 0.63
CA VAL A 105 1.30 -6.42 1.90
C VAL A 105 2.34 -6.83 2.95
N THR A 106 3.56 -7.16 2.52
CA THR A 106 4.71 -7.47 3.38
C THR A 106 5.66 -6.29 3.58
N ALA A 107 5.35 -5.09 3.05
CA ALA A 107 6.16 -3.89 3.17
C ALA A 107 6.59 -3.62 4.62
N THR A 108 7.77 -3.04 4.76
CA THR A 108 8.39 -2.76 6.06
C THR A 108 8.47 -1.28 6.35
N GLN A 109 8.58 -0.44 5.32
CA GLN A 109 8.70 0.99 5.48
C GLN A 109 7.45 1.71 5.00
N LEU A 110 7.01 2.68 5.79
CA LEU A 110 6.01 3.68 5.42
C LEU A 110 6.66 5.06 5.53
N ALA A 111 6.61 5.82 4.45
CA ALA A 111 7.00 7.22 4.44
C ALA A 111 5.83 8.11 4.06
N TRP A 112 5.75 9.29 4.67
CA TRP A 112 4.78 10.32 4.34
C TRP A 112 5.27 11.67 4.85
N ARG A 113 4.57 12.73 4.47
CA ARG A 113 4.71 14.04 5.10
C ARG A 113 3.37 14.72 5.28
N TRP A 114 3.31 15.62 6.25
CA TRP A 114 2.15 16.48 6.45
C TRP A 114 2.55 17.91 6.80
N VAL A 115 1.59 18.83 6.65
CA VAL A 115 1.59 20.15 7.28
C VAL A 115 0.32 20.26 8.11
N VAL A 116 0.47 20.76 9.34
CA VAL A 116 -0.65 21.11 10.23
C VAL A 116 -0.53 22.60 10.59
N PRO A 117 -1.58 23.42 10.36
CA PRO A 117 -1.52 24.85 10.62
C PRO A 117 -1.74 25.20 12.10
N ALA A 118 -2.51 24.39 12.84
CA ALA A 118 -2.84 24.63 14.24
C ALA A 118 -3.13 23.31 14.99
N LEU A 119 -2.89 23.34 16.30
CA LEU A 119 -3.32 22.29 17.22
C LEU A 119 -4.78 22.47 17.62
N ILE A 120 -5.38 21.40 18.13
CA ILE A 120 -6.67 21.44 18.82
C ILE A 120 -6.40 21.71 20.30
N ALA A 121 -6.83 22.88 20.80
CA ALA A 121 -6.41 23.42 22.10
C ALA A 121 -6.66 22.47 23.29
N ASP A 122 -7.80 21.79 23.31
CA ASP A 122 -8.20 20.89 24.40
C ASP A 122 -7.92 19.41 24.13
N ALA A 123 -7.30 19.08 22.99
CA ALA A 123 -6.99 17.71 22.64
C ALA A 123 -5.96 17.11 23.61
N ASP A 124 -6.27 15.89 24.03
CA ASP A 124 -5.44 15.11 24.93
C ASP A 124 -5.70 13.63 24.64
N ASN A 125 -4.90 13.06 23.73
CA ASN A 125 -5.15 11.73 23.20
C ASN A 125 -4.98 10.63 24.28
N GLU A 126 -4.48 10.94 25.48
CA GLU A 126 -4.45 10.00 26.62
C GLU A 126 -5.76 10.02 27.44
N VAL A 127 -6.66 10.99 27.19
CA VAL A 127 -7.92 11.18 27.92
C VAL A 127 -9.11 10.78 27.06
N ALA A 128 -9.98 9.92 27.60
CA ALA A 128 -11.22 9.52 26.93
C ALA A 128 -12.11 10.74 26.63
N GLY A 129 -12.64 10.83 25.42
CA GLY A 129 -13.46 11.96 24.96
C GLY A 129 -12.66 13.21 24.55
N LYS A 130 -11.33 13.15 24.54
CA LYS A 130 -10.45 14.22 24.05
C LYS A 130 -9.49 13.72 22.97
N ASP A 131 -9.90 12.69 22.23
CA ASP A 131 -9.00 11.93 21.36
C ASP A 131 -8.67 12.62 20.05
N ASP A 132 -9.31 13.75 19.70
CA ASP A 132 -9.15 14.41 18.41
C ASP A 132 -7.67 14.72 18.07
N ALA A 133 -7.31 14.61 16.79
CA ALA A 133 -5.97 14.92 16.31
C ALA A 133 -6.04 15.66 14.97
N PRO A 134 -5.21 16.71 14.76
CA PRO A 134 -5.22 17.45 13.52
C PRO A 134 -4.68 16.63 12.35
N ALA A 135 -3.82 15.64 12.63
CA ALA A 135 -3.35 14.71 11.62
C ALA A 135 -3.15 13.29 12.15
N ARG A 136 -3.62 12.31 11.38
CA ARG A 136 -3.35 10.89 11.55
C ARG A 136 -3.04 10.22 10.21
N VAL A 137 -2.03 9.34 10.22
CA VAL A 137 -1.84 8.31 9.19
C VAL A 137 -2.10 6.95 9.82
N VAL A 138 -2.94 6.14 9.20
CA VAL A 138 -3.44 4.88 9.76
C VAL A 138 -2.94 3.72 8.93
N VAL A 139 -2.38 2.69 9.56
CA VAL A 139 -2.01 1.43 8.89
C VAL A 139 -2.86 0.31 9.49
N VAL A 140 -3.55 -0.43 8.63
CA VAL A 140 -4.38 -1.56 9.01
C VAL A 140 -3.66 -2.86 8.70
N PHE A 141 -3.67 -3.78 9.66
CA PHE A 141 -3.09 -5.11 9.53
C PHE A 141 -4.19 -6.17 9.59
N LYS A 142 -4.10 -7.14 8.68
CA LYS A 142 -4.90 -8.36 8.74
C LYS A 142 -4.49 -9.20 9.95
N GLY A 143 -5.39 -10.06 10.39
CA GLY A 143 -5.07 -11.11 11.35
C GLY A 143 -6.23 -12.05 11.62
N ASP A 144 -5.96 -13.06 12.43
CA ASP A 144 -6.90 -14.12 12.72
C ASP A 144 -7.85 -13.70 13.86
N ARG A 145 -9.06 -13.32 13.48
CA ARG A 145 -10.11 -12.85 14.41
C ARG A 145 -10.57 -13.94 15.40
N THR A 146 -10.28 -15.21 15.14
CA THR A 146 -10.58 -16.30 16.09
C THR A 146 -9.67 -16.28 17.30
N LYS A 147 -8.50 -15.64 17.19
CA LYS A 147 -7.53 -15.45 18.28
C LYS A 147 -7.87 -14.28 19.21
N LEU A 148 -8.81 -13.42 18.82
CA LEU A 148 -9.30 -12.35 19.67
C LEU A 148 -10.06 -12.94 20.86
N ASP A 149 -10.11 -12.22 21.97
CA ASP A 149 -10.95 -12.64 23.09
C ASP A 149 -12.45 -12.39 22.80
N ALA A 150 -13.33 -12.90 23.66
CA ALA A 150 -14.77 -12.73 23.48
C ALA A 150 -15.23 -11.27 23.58
N SER A 151 -14.57 -10.47 24.42
CA SER A 151 -14.88 -9.05 24.62
C SER A 151 -14.50 -8.22 23.40
N GLU A 152 -13.34 -8.49 22.81
CA GLU A 152 -12.88 -7.86 21.57
C GLU A 152 -13.84 -8.16 20.42
N ARG A 153 -14.24 -9.42 20.23
CA ARG A 153 -15.23 -9.79 19.21
C ARG A 153 -16.58 -9.12 19.43
N ALA A 154 -17.04 -9.03 20.68
CA ALA A 154 -18.28 -8.34 21.02
C ALA A 154 -18.18 -6.84 20.71
N THR A 155 -17.07 -6.20 21.10
CA THR A 155 -16.77 -4.79 20.82
C THR A 155 -16.78 -4.51 19.32
N MET A 156 -16.11 -5.33 18.52
CA MET A 156 -16.10 -5.21 17.06
C MET A 156 -17.49 -5.38 16.45
N SER A 157 -18.27 -6.34 16.93
CA SER A 157 -19.63 -6.58 16.44
C SER A 157 -20.54 -5.39 16.72
N MET A 158 -20.44 -4.81 17.92
CA MET A 158 -21.15 -3.59 18.30
C MET A 158 -20.71 -2.39 17.46
N ALA A 159 -19.41 -2.21 17.27
CA ALA A 159 -18.87 -1.13 16.45
C ALA A 159 -19.38 -1.20 15.01
N LYS A 160 -19.44 -2.40 14.42
CA LYS A 160 -20.02 -2.62 13.08
C LYS A 160 -21.51 -2.28 13.04
N ALA A 161 -22.28 -2.73 14.04
CA ALA A 161 -23.72 -2.46 14.09
C ALA A 161 -24.03 -0.97 14.20
N LEU A 162 -23.27 -0.23 15.02
CA LEU A 162 -23.48 1.20 15.26
C LEU A 162 -22.86 2.07 14.16
N GLY A 163 -21.60 1.81 13.80
CA GLY A 163 -20.82 2.64 12.87
C GLY A 163 -20.94 2.22 11.40
N GLY A 164 -21.45 1.02 11.11
CA GLY A 164 -21.61 0.50 9.75
C GLY A 164 -20.33 0.03 9.06
N VAL A 165 -19.17 0.14 9.72
CA VAL A 165 -17.85 -0.22 9.17
C VAL A 165 -17.25 -1.34 10.02
N GLU A 166 -16.61 -2.31 9.36
CA GLU A 166 -15.89 -3.38 10.04
C GLU A 166 -14.66 -2.81 10.75
N MET A 167 -14.49 -3.15 12.04
CA MET A 167 -13.29 -2.76 12.77
C MET A 167 -12.10 -3.60 12.29
N PRO A 168 -10.92 -2.98 12.05
CA PRO A 168 -9.73 -3.72 11.67
C PRO A 168 -9.33 -4.75 12.74
N TYR A 169 -8.63 -5.81 12.33
CA TYR A 169 -8.04 -6.75 13.29
C TYR A 169 -7.01 -6.06 14.18
N ALA A 170 -6.12 -5.25 13.58
CA ALA A 170 -5.20 -4.39 14.28
C ALA A 170 -4.90 -3.14 13.45
N ALA A 171 -4.76 -1.99 14.10
CA ALA A 171 -4.34 -0.76 13.42
C ALA A 171 -3.39 0.07 14.28
N ILE A 172 -2.44 0.72 13.61
CA ILE A 172 -1.59 1.77 14.18
C ILE A 172 -2.04 3.09 13.59
N GLN A 173 -2.25 4.09 14.44
CA GLN A 173 -2.49 5.47 14.04
C GLN A 173 -1.26 6.29 14.42
N TYR A 174 -0.50 6.76 13.44
CA TYR A 174 0.56 7.74 13.65
C TYR A 174 -0.08 9.10 13.80
N ILE A 175 0.08 9.76 14.96
CA ILE A 175 -0.65 10.99 15.27
C ILE A 175 0.28 12.18 15.53
N TRP A 176 -0.24 13.37 15.25
CA TRP A 176 0.23 14.60 15.86
C TRP A 176 -0.55 14.85 17.15
N ALA A 177 0.11 14.70 18.31
CA ALA A 177 -0.53 14.87 19.61
C ALA A 177 -0.46 16.32 20.10
N GLY A 178 -1.47 16.76 20.87
CA GLY A 178 -1.43 18.06 21.53
C GLY A 178 -0.41 18.13 22.67
N LYS A 179 -0.29 17.04 23.44
CA LYS A 179 0.48 17.01 24.71
C LYS A 179 1.39 15.81 24.88
N ALA A 180 0.97 14.63 24.43
CA ALA A 180 1.73 13.39 24.64
C ALA A 180 3.10 13.46 23.93
N ALA A 181 4.14 12.91 24.55
CA ALA A 181 5.49 12.94 23.97
C ALA A 181 5.61 12.08 22.70
N VAL A 182 6.51 12.47 21.80
CA VAL A 182 6.87 11.68 20.61
C VAL A 182 7.42 10.30 21.03
N GLU A 183 7.19 9.28 20.19
CA GLU A 183 7.44 7.84 20.42
C GLU A 183 6.55 7.18 21.50
N ARG A 184 5.58 7.91 22.06
CA ARG A 184 4.62 7.32 22.98
C ARG A 184 3.58 6.47 22.24
N VAL A 185 3.40 5.22 22.66
CA VAL A 185 2.24 4.39 22.30
C VAL A 185 1.09 4.63 23.27
N ILE A 186 -0.01 5.18 22.78
CA ILE A 186 -1.21 5.47 23.56
C ILE A 186 -2.31 4.44 23.20
N PRO A 187 -2.90 3.74 24.18
CA PRO A 187 -4.03 2.86 23.92
C PRO A 187 -5.26 3.65 23.45
N ASN A 188 -6.05 3.07 22.56
CA ASN A 188 -7.37 3.62 22.25
C ASN A 188 -8.34 3.31 23.40
N ALA A 189 -9.13 4.30 23.82
CA ALA A 189 -10.05 4.17 24.95
C ALA A 189 -11.23 3.22 24.65
N ASN A 190 -11.57 3.02 23.37
CA ASN A 190 -12.73 2.24 22.94
C ASN A 190 -12.38 0.81 22.49
N THR A 191 -11.10 0.52 22.20
CA THR A 191 -10.68 -0.80 21.72
C THR A 191 -9.20 -1.07 21.99
N SER A 192 -8.86 -2.32 22.32
CA SER A 192 -7.48 -2.80 22.44
C SER A 192 -6.76 -2.86 21.09
N ARG A 193 -7.51 -2.98 19.98
CA ARG A 193 -7.01 -3.32 18.64
C ARG A 193 -6.58 -2.11 17.80
N ILE A 194 -6.71 -0.91 18.35
CA ILE A 194 -6.19 0.32 17.75
C ILE A 194 -5.20 0.93 18.73
N LYS A 195 -4.00 1.24 18.25
CA LYS A 195 -2.94 1.91 19.02
C LYS A 195 -2.57 3.19 18.32
N LYS A 196 -2.38 4.26 19.09
CA LYS A 196 -1.87 5.53 18.58
C LYS A 196 -0.37 5.59 18.87
N LEU A 197 0.46 5.88 17.88
CA LEU A 197 1.88 6.16 18.06
C LEU A 197 2.13 7.63 17.77
N VAL A 198 2.63 8.37 18.75
CA VAL A 198 2.89 9.80 18.59
C VAL A 198 4.17 10.00 17.77
N VAL A 199 4.04 10.63 16.61
CA VAL A 199 5.20 10.95 15.74
C VAL A 199 5.50 12.44 15.71
N SER A 200 4.55 13.28 16.10
CA SER A 200 4.72 14.73 16.28
C SER A 200 3.92 15.20 17.48
N SER A 201 4.38 16.27 18.14
CA SER A 201 3.74 16.75 19.36
C SER A 201 3.93 18.24 19.59
N GLY A 202 2.91 18.89 20.17
CA GLY A 202 2.96 20.29 20.52
C GLY A 202 3.06 21.21 19.31
N SER A 203 3.42 22.47 19.55
CA SER A 203 3.39 23.53 18.53
C SER A 203 4.63 23.54 17.62
N ALA A 204 5.60 22.68 17.88
CA ALA A 204 6.84 22.63 17.11
C ALA A 204 6.56 22.12 15.68
N GLY A 205 7.05 22.87 14.68
CA GLY A 205 6.91 22.54 13.27
C GLY A 205 5.49 22.71 12.69
N LEU A 206 4.59 23.43 13.37
CA LEU A 206 3.34 23.89 12.77
C LEU A 206 3.64 24.76 11.53
N ASN A 207 2.77 24.68 10.52
CA ASN A 207 2.92 25.36 9.22
C ASN A 207 4.17 24.95 8.41
N GLU A 208 4.90 23.93 8.85
CA GLU A 208 6.06 23.37 8.16
C GLU A 208 5.78 21.93 7.71
N TRP A 209 6.45 21.51 6.64
CA TRP A 209 6.42 20.12 6.20
C TRP A 209 7.20 19.25 7.18
N GLN A 210 6.49 18.36 7.88
CA GLN A 210 7.10 17.30 8.68
C GLN A 210 7.07 15.99 7.90
N SER A 211 8.22 15.33 7.80
CA SER A 211 8.38 14.09 7.04
C SER A 211 8.76 12.94 7.96
N PHE A 212 8.20 11.77 7.69
CA PHE A 212 8.38 10.57 8.49
C PHE A 212 8.76 9.40 7.58
N ASP A 213 9.63 8.53 8.08
CA ASP A 213 9.97 7.23 7.49
C ASP A 213 9.99 6.22 8.67
N ARG A 214 9.05 5.28 8.67
CA ARG A 214 8.76 4.39 9.81
C ARG A 214 8.79 2.94 9.41
N ASN A 215 9.45 2.13 10.24
CA ASN A 215 9.36 0.68 10.14
C ASN A 215 8.05 0.20 10.76
N VAL A 216 7.01 0.05 9.93
CA VAL A 216 5.65 -0.25 10.39
C VAL A 216 5.52 -1.60 11.08
N ARG A 217 6.40 -2.56 10.76
CA ARG A 217 6.41 -3.87 11.41
C ARG A 217 7.07 -3.82 12.78
N ALA A 218 8.11 -3.02 12.94
CA ALA A 218 8.70 -2.76 14.25
C ALA A 218 7.73 -1.98 15.14
N ASP A 219 7.09 -0.95 14.59
CA ASP A 219 6.07 -0.17 15.29
C ASP A 219 4.86 -1.04 15.70
N PHE A 220 4.48 -2.03 14.88
CA PHE A 220 3.46 -3.02 15.27
C PHE A 220 3.86 -3.81 16.51
N ARG A 221 5.07 -4.38 16.54
CA ARG A 221 5.54 -5.16 17.69
C ARG A 221 5.65 -4.31 18.96
N LEU A 222 6.02 -3.03 18.81
CA LEU A 222 6.00 -2.07 19.91
C LEU A 222 4.58 -1.82 20.42
N ALA A 223 3.62 -1.65 19.50
CA ALA A 223 2.24 -1.32 19.81
C ALA A 223 1.42 -2.51 20.35
N PHE A 224 1.76 -3.73 19.94
CA PHE A 224 1.11 -4.99 20.29
C PHE A 224 2.14 -6.01 20.81
N PRO A 225 2.64 -5.85 22.05
CA PRO A 225 3.67 -6.74 22.60
C PRO A 225 3.22 -8.21 22.60
N GLY A 226 4.04 -9.09 22.03
CA GLY A 226 3.76 -10.52 21.93
C GLY A 226 3.00 -10.98 20.69
N GLU A 227 2.62 -10.05 19.80
CA GLU A 227 1.99 -10.36 18.51
C GLU A 227 2.93 -10.05 17.33
N GLU A 228 2.82 -10.84 16.26
CA GLU A 228 3.51 -10.58 14.99
C GLU A 228 2.58 -9.85 14.01
N PRO A 229 3.08 -8.86 13.23
CA PRO A 229 2.28 -8.14 12.26
C PRO A 229 1.84 -9.07 11.13
N GLY A 230 0.55 -9.04 10.82
CA GLY A 230 0.01 -9.66 9.61
C GLY A 230 0.40 -8.92 8.33
N GLU A 231 -0.31 -9.28 7.26
CA GLU A 231 -0.31 -8.51 6.01
C GLU A 231 -0.89 -7.11 6.24
N ILE A 232 -0.30 -6.11 5.60
CA ILE A 232 -0.87 -4.76 5.56
C ILE A 232 -2.04 -4.77 4.59
N GLU A 233 -3.20 -4.33 5.06
CA GLU A 233 -4.42 -4.26 4.28
C GLU A 233 -4.58 -2.91 3.59
N SER A 234 -4.34 -1.83 4.32
CA SER A 234 -4.50 -0.46 3.81
C SER A 234 -3.67 0.56 4.58
N VAL A 235 -3.46 1.70 3.93
CA VAL A 235 -3.00 2.95 4.56
C VAL A 235 -4.09 4.01 4.43
N GLY A 236 -4.31 4.81 5.46
CA GLY A 236 -5.36 5.82 5.47
C GLY A 236 -4.91 7.16 6.05
N LEU A 237 -5.63 8.21 5.67
CA LEU A 237 -5.51 9.55 6.21
C LEU A 237 -6.74 9.83 7.09
N MET A 238 -6.53 10.52 8.20
CA MET A 238 -7.62 10.93 9.09
C MET A 238 -7.26 12.23 9.81
N THR A 239 -8.12 13.22 9.65
CA THR A 239 -8.18 14.42 10.49
C THR A 239 -9.56 14.43 11.12
N ASP A 240 -9.64 14.59 12.43
CA ASP A 240 -10.88 14.39 13.18
C ASP A 240 -11.05 15.38 14.33
N THR A 241 -12.32 15.71 14.59
CA THR A 241 -12.76 16.73 15.58
C THR A 241 -14.09 16.35 16.23
N ASP A 242 -14.50 15.08 16.14
CA ASP A 242 -15.82 14.66 16.59
C ASP A 242 -15.93 14.45 18.11
N SER A 243 -14.81 14.40 18.84
CA SER A 243 -14.80 14.33 20.30
C SER A 243 -15.04 15.70 20.95
N LEU A 244 -14.41 16.76 20.42
CA LEU A 244 -14.43 18.11 20.97
C LEU A 244 -15.30 19.09 20.16
N GLY A 245 -15.74 18.73 18.96
CA GLY A 245 -16.68 19.51 18.14
C GLY A 245 -16.07 20.75 17.46
N GLY A 246 -14.73 20.87 17.44
CA GLY A 246 -14.00 22.01 16.86
C GLY A 246 -13.68 21.85 15.37
N THR A 247 -12.65 22.57 14.92
CA THR A 247 -12.11 22.47 13.57
C THR A 247 -10.64 22.07 13.57
N ALA A 248 -10.24 21.32 12.56
CA ALA A 248 -8.85 20.96 12.33
C ALA A 248 -8.58 20.82 10.82
N GLU A 249 -7.33 21.05 10.45
CA GLU A 249 -6.89 20.94 9.07
C GLU A 249 -5.51 20.28 9.01
N ALA A 250 -5.29 19.48 7.98
CA ALA A 250 -3.97 19.01 7.61
C ALA A 250 -3.84 18.90 6.09
N CYS A 251 -2.62 19.00 5.59
CA CYS A 251 -2.27 18.68 4.21
C CYS A 251 -1.32 17.49 4.22
N TYR A 252 -1.71 16.38 3.59
CA TYR A 252 -0.92 15.15 3.51
C TYR A 252 -0.31 14.99 2.13
N ALA A 253 0.93 14.52 2.06
CA ALA A 253 1.59 14.25 0.79
C ALA A 253 2.54 13.06 0.90
N ASP A 254 2.79 12.46 -0.26
CA ASP A 254 3.87 11.52 -0.52
C ASP A 254 3.85 10.26 0.34
N VAL A 255 2.65 9.74 0.59
CA VAL A 255 2.46 8.42 1.21
C VAL A 255 3.10 7.37 0.31
N ARG A 256 4.03 6.59 0.87
CA ARG A 256 4.86 5.63 0.14
C ARG A 256 5.14 4.39 0.99
N MET A 257 4.98 3.20 0.42
CA MET A 257 5.29 1.92 1.06
C MET A 257 6.36 1.15 0.28
N ARG A 258 7.30 0.53 1.02
CA ARG A 258 8.45 -0.21 0.49
C ARG A 258 8.67 -1.50 1.27
#